data_AF-A0A7V1F924-F1
#
_entry.id   AF-A0A7V1F924-F1
#
_cell.length_a   1.000
_cell.length_b   1.000
_cell.length_c   1.000
_cell.angle_alpha   90.00
_cell.angle_beta   90.00
_cell.angle_gamma   90.00
#
_symmetry.space_group_name_H-M   'P 1'
#
loop_
_entity.id
_entity.type
_entity.pdbx_description
1 polymer ?
#
loop_
_entity_poly.entity_id
_entity_poly.type
_entity_poly.pdbx_seq_one_letter_code
_entity_poly.pdbx_strand_id
1 'polypeptide(L)'
;MRKNSIALIVILLILTGSATFSQQAAATAPSSADQKKLEKIHAMYQSYKKHTFPATPDVTVEELLQWQKRDSVILVDVRSPKERRVSIIPNAISQKEFEK
;
A
#
# COMPACT_ATOMS: atom_id res chain seq x y z
N MET A 1 16.28 -51.93 -16.77
CA MET A 1 16.81 -51.24 -15.56
C MET A 1 16.39 -49.78 -15.55
N ARG A 2 15.46 -49.44 -14.65
CA ARG A 2 15.45 -48.22 -13.81
C ARG A 2 15.69 -46.85 -14.48
N LYS A 3 14.87 -46.44 -15.45
CA LYS A 3 14.85 -45.01 -15.88
C LYS A 3 13.46 -44.37 -15.81
N ASN A 4 12.40 -45.13 -16.03
CA ASN A 4 11.03 -44.60 -16.08
C ASN A 4 10.35 -44.51 -14.70
N SER A 5 10.86 -45.21 -13.68
CA SER A 5 10.30 -45.17 -12.32
C SER A 5 10.74 -43.93 -11.52
N ILE A 6 11.81 -43.25 -11.94
CA ILE A 6 12.29 -42.02 -11.28
C ILE A 6 11.48 -40.80 -11.77
N ALA A 7 11.11 -40.77 -13.06
CA ALA A 7 10.29 -39.71 -13.63
C ALA A 7 8.88 -39.64 -13.01
N LEU A 8 8.29 -40.78 -12.64
CA LEU A 8 6.98 -40.81 -11.98
C LEU A 8 7.01 -40.31 -10.53
N ILE A 9 8.12 -40.52 -9.81
CA ILE A 9 8.27 -40.09 -8.41
C ILE A 9 8.50 -38.57 -8.32
N VAL A 10 9.19 -37.98 -9.29
CA VAL A 10 9.44 -36.53 -9.34
C VAL A 10 8.16 -35.75 -9.71
N ILE A 11 7.31 -36.31 -10.59
CA ILE A 11 6.03 -35.67 -10.97
C ILE A 11 5.00 -35.76 -9.83
N LEU A 12 5.04 -36.81 -9.00
CA LEU A 12 4.15 -36.97 -7.84
C LEU A 12 4.51 -36.04 -6.66
N LEU A 13 5.76 -35.60 -6.57
CA LEU A 13 6.22 -34.59 -5.59
C LEU A 13 5.84 -33.16 -5.97
N ILE A 14 5.55 -32.89 -7.25
CA ILE A 14 5.14 -31.54 -7.72
C ILE A 14 3.62 -31.35 -7.56
N LEU A 15 2.82 -32.43 -7.54
CA LEU A 15 1.35 -32.35 -7.40
C LEU A 15 0.84 -32.28 -5.94
N THR A 16 1.68 -32.57 -4.94
CA THR A 16 1.28 -32.61 -3.53
C THR A 16 1.78 -31.42 -2.70
N GLY A 17 2.60 -30.54 -3.28
CA GLY A 17 3.17 -29.38 -2.58
C GLY A 17 2.36 -28.09 -2.64
N SER A 18 1.22 -28.06 -3.37
CA SER A 18 0.44 -26.84 -3.61
C SER A 18 -0.84 -26.72 -2.78
N ALA A 19 -1.07 -27.64 -1.83
CA ALA A 19 -2.16 -27.54 -0.88
C ALA A 19 -1.57 -27.21 0.49
N THR A 20 -2.10 -26.15 1.11
CA THR A 20 -1.81 -25.71 2.48
C THR A 20 -0.55 -24.85 2.70
N PHE A 21 -0.40 -23.77 1.93
CA PHE A 21 0.12 -22.52 2.51
C PHE A 21 -0.94 -21.43 2.42
N SER A 22 -2.15 -21.73 2.90
CA SER A 22 -3.10 -20.69 3.29
C SER A 22 -2.66 -20.16 4.64
N GLN A 23 -1.62 -19.32 4.63
CA GLN A 23 -1.26 -18.53 5.80
C GLN A 23 -2.35 -17.47 5.97
N GLN A 24 -3.42 -17.84 6.68
CA GLN A 24 -4.47 -16.93 7.08
C GLN A 24 -3.80 -15.89 7.99
N ALA A 25 -3.53 -14.70 7.46
CA ALA A 25 -3.13 -13.56 8.25
C ALA A 25 -4.32 -13.23 9.16
N ALA A 26 -4.29 -13.73 10.39
CA ALA A 26 -5.24 -13.32 11.42
C ALA A 26 -5.02 -11.83 11.63
N ALA A 27 -5.94 -11.00 11.13
CA ALA A 27 -6.00 -9.59 11.45
C ALA A 27 -6.21 -9.49 12.97
N THR A 28 -5.11 -9.35 13.71
CA THR A 28 -5.15 -9.18 15.15
C THR A 28 -5.83 -7.85 15.41
N ALA A 29 -6.89 -7.85 16.24
CA ALA A 29 -7.55 -6.61 16.62
C ALA A 29 -6.51 -5.63 17.19
N PRO A 30 -6.59 -4.33 16.85
CA PRO A 30 -5.60 -3.36 17.28
C PRO A 30 -5.48 -3.38 18.80
N SER A 31 -4.24 -3.36 19.30
CA SER A 31 -4.02 -3.30 20.74
C SER A 31 -4.55 -1.99 21.31
N SER A 32 -4.77 -1.93 22.63
CA SER A 32 -5.15 -0.69 23.30
C SER A 32 -4.11 0.44 23.12
N ALA A 33 -2.84 0.08 22.92
CA ALA A 33 -1.77 1.03 22.62
C ALA A 33 -1.89 1.58 21.18
N ASP A 34 -2.22 0.72 20.21
CA ASP A 34 -2.44 1.14 18.82
C ASP A 34 -3.65 2.05 18.71
N GLN A 35 -4.72 1.75 19.45
CA GLN A 35 -5.91 2.59 19.49
C GLN A 35 -5.62 4.00 20.01
N LYS A 36 -4.87 4.11 21.12
CA LYS A 36 -4.44 5.42 21.65
C LYS A 36 -3.54 6.18 20.67
N LYS A 37 -2.67 5.47 19.96
CA LYS A 37 -1.81 6.07 18.93
C LYS A 37 -2.65 6.60 17.77
N LEU A 38 -3.64 5.83 17.32
CA LEU A 38 -4.59 6.23 16.28
C LEU A 38 -5.36 7.49 16.68
N GLU A 39 -5.92 7.52 17.89
CA GLU A 39 -6.61 8.69 18.44
C GLU A 39 -5.73 9.94 18.42
N LYS A 40 -4.46 9.81 18.85
CA LYS A 40 -3.50 10.93 18.82
C LYS A 40 -3.21 11.42 17.41
N ILE A 41 -3.04 10.52 16.44
CA ILE A 41 -2.83 10.86 15.03
C ILE A 41 -4.05 11.59 14.47
N HIS A 42 -5.26 11.10 14.76
CA HIS A 42 -6.50 11.77 14.35
C HIS A 42 -6.62 13.17 14.93
N ALA A 43 -6.35 13.35 16.23
CA ALA A 43 -6.39 14.67 16.86
C ALA A 43 -5.40 15.65 16.21
N MET A 44 -4.18 15.18 15.93
CA MET A 44 -3.16 15.98 15.22
C MET A 44 -3.65 16.39 13.83
N TYR A 45 -4.18 15.44 13.06
CA TYR A 45 -4.68 15.70 11.71
C TYR A 45 -5.87 16.68 11.70
N GLN A 46 -6.84 16.53 12.60
CA GLN A 46 -7.99 17.44 12.70
C GLN A 46 -7.55 18.88 12.99
N SER A 47 -6.49 19.05 13.79
CA SER A 47 -5.88 20.37 14.03
C SER A 47 -5.35 20.99 12.73
N TYR A 48 -4.57 20.25 11.94
CA TYR A 48 -4.06 20.73 10.64
C TYR A 48 -5.18 21.08 9.66
N LYS A 49 -6.19 20.20 9.54
CA LYS A 49 -7.34 20.41 8.67
C LYS A 49 -8.08 21.71 9.03
N LYS A 50 -8.29 21.96 10.32
CA LYS A 50 -9.03 23.13 10.80
C LYS A 50 -8.23 24.43 10.69
N HIS A 51 -6.94 24.40 11.03
CA HIS A 51 -6.16 25.61 11.24
C HIS A 51 -5.22 25.97 10.09
N THR A 52 -4.71 24.98 9.37
CA THR A 52 -3.72 25.19 8.30
C THR A 52 -4.35 25.08 6.92
N PHE A 53 -5.30 24.17 6.73
CA PHE A 53 -5.88 23.86 5.41
C PHE A 53 -7.42 23.89 5.38
N PRO A 54 -8.08 24.96 5.86
CA PRO A 54 -9.53 24.98 6.02
C PRO A 54 -10.32 24.89 4.71
N ALA A 55 -9.71 25.27 3.58
CA ALA A 55 -10.34 25.26 2.26
C ALA A 55 -9.92 24.07 1.38
N THR A 56 -9.02 23.21 1.86
CA THR A 56 -8.49 22.09 1.07
C THR A 56 -9.34 20.85 1.28
N PRO A 57 -9.97 20.29 0.23
CA PRO A 57 -10.71 19.04 0.35
C PRO A 57 -9.75 17.87 0.57
N ASP A 58 -10.20 16.90 1.36
CA ASP A 58 -9.50 15.64 1.52
C ASP A 58 -9.82 14.70 0.36
N VAL A 59 -8.92 13.77 0.11
CA VAL A 59 -9.08 12.71 -0.89
C VAL A 59 -8.84 11.37 -0.22
N THR A 60 -9.83 10.49 -0.27
CA THR A 60 -9.71 9.11 0.21
C THR A 60 -8.90 8.26 -0.77
N VAL A 61 -8.38 7.12 -0.29
CA VAL A 61 -7.65 6.17 -1.14
C VAL A 61 -8.58 5.65 -2.25
N GLU A 62 -9.82 5.37 -1.92
CA GLU A 62 -10.84 4.88 -2.84
C GLU A 62 -11.12 5.88 -3.96
N GLU A 63 -11.30 7.16 -3.63
CA GLU A 63 -11.49 8.23 -4.62
C GLU A 63 -10.28 8.37 -5.53
N LEU A 64 -9.07 8.38 -4.97
CA LEU A 64 -7.83 8.46 -5.74
C LEU A 64 -7.72 7.30 -6.74
N LEU A 65 -7.97 6.07 -6.29
CA LEU A 65 -7.92 4.89 -7.16
C LEU A 65 -8.94 4.97 -8.30
N GLN A 66 -10.12 5.57 -8.06
CA GLN A 66 -11.12 5.77 -9.12
C GLN A 66 -10.68 6.83 -10.14
N TRP A 67 -10.02 7.90 -9.69
CA TRP A 67 -9.50 8.93 -10.60
C TRP A 67 -8.33 8.42 -11.43
N GLN A 68 -7.44 7.62 -10.83
CA GLN A 68 -6.33 6.99 -11.56
C GLN A 68 -6.82 6.05 -12.65
N LYS A 69 -7.91 5.29 -12.44
CA LYS A 69 -8.52 4.44 -13.48
C LYS A 69 -9.07 5.23 -14.68
N ARG A 70 -9.35 6.51 -14.49
CA ARG A 70 -9.93 7.39 -15.52
C ARG A 70 -8.90 8.37 -16.11
N ASP A 71 -7.63 8.23 -15.73
CA ASP A 71 -6.54 9.16 -16.07
C ASP A 71 -6.88 10.63 -15.80
N SER A 72 -7.70 10.89 -14.77
CA SER A 72 -8.25 12.22 -14.49
C SER A 72 -7.52 12.98 -13.38
N VAL A 73 -6.35 12.51 -12.96
CA VAL A 73 -5.59 13.07 -11.84
C VAL A 73 -4.09 13.01 -12.10
N ILE A 74 -3.38 14.08 -11.75
CA ILE A 74 -1.93 14.10 -11.68
C ILE A 74 -1.53 14.12 -10.20
N LEU A 75 -0.73 13.15 -9.78
CA LEU A 75 -0.20 13.10 -8.43
C LEU A 75 1.11 13.88 -8.35
N VAL A 76 1.19 14.84 -7.44
CA VAL A 76 2.40 15.63 -7.19
C VAL A 76 2.91 15.33 -5.79
N ASP A 77 4.07 14.68 -5.70
CA ASP A 77 4.73 14.39 -4.41
C ASP A 77 5.60 15.59 -4.00
N VAL A 78 5.08 16.37 -3.07
CA VAL A 78 5.69 17.60 -2.52
C VAL A 78 6.65 17.32 -1.34
N ARG A 79 6.88 16.05 -0.99
CA ARG A 79 7.83 15.70 0.07
C ARG A 79 9.27 15.98 -0.35
N SER A 80 10.17 16.03 0.63
CA SER A 80 11.58 16.29 0.37
C SER A 80 12.20 15.21 -0.53
N PRO A 81 13.27 15.52 -1.28
CA PRO A 81 13.96 14.51 -2.10
C PRO A 81 14.47 13.31 -1.28
N LYS A 82 14.79 13.51 0.01
CA LYS A 82 15.24 12.43 0.90
C LYS A 82 14.12 11.43 1.19
N GLU A 83 12.92 11.90 1.45
CA GLU A 83 11.76 11.06 1.70
C GLU A 83 11.29 10.35 0.44
N ARG A 84 11.25 11.06 -0.69
CA ARG A 84 10.89 10.49 -1.99
C ARG A 84 11.84 9.35 -2.43
N ARG A 85 13.11 9.38 -2.02
CA ARG A 85 14.04 8.27 -2.27
C ARG A 85 13.73 6.99 -1.50
N VAL A 86 12.99 7.08 -0.39
CA VAL A 86 12.58 5.91 0.40
C VAL A 86 11.43 5.20 -0.30
N SER A 87 10.40 5.96 -0.70
CA SER A 87 9.25 5.45 -1.44
C SER A 87 8.50 6.57 -2.13
N ILE A 88 7.79 6.25 -3.21
CA ILE A 88 6.93 7.16 -3.96
C ILE A 88 5.63 6.42 -4.30
N ILE A 89 4.51 7.13 -4.28
CA ILE A 89 3.26 6.60 -4.85
C ILE A 89 3.45 6.44 -6.37
N PRO A 90 3.13 5.28 -6.97
CA PRO A 90 3.28 5.10 -8.41
C PRO A 90 2.61 6.22 -9.21
N ASN A 91 3.27 6.65 -10.29
CA ASN A 91 2.85 7.74 -11.18
C ASN A 91 2.86 9.15 -10.57
N ALA A 92 3.36 9.33 -9.34
CA ALA A 92 3.54 10.67 -8.78
C ALA A 92 4.81 11.34 -9.32
N ILE A 93 4.66 12.56 -9.84
CA ILE A 93 5.76 13.43 -10.27
C ILE A 93 6.22 14.32 -9.11
N SER A 94 7.42 14.90 -9.21
CA SER A 94 7.87 15.90 -8.24
C SER A 94 7.18 17.25 -8.44
N GLN A 95 7.15 18.05 -7.37
CA GLN A 95 6.74 19.46 -7.45
C GLN A 95 7.50 20.22 -8.57
N LYS A 96 8.81 20.02 -8.65
CA LYS A 96 9.65 20.65 -9.69
C LYS A 96 9.29 20.22 -11.11
N GLU A 97 8.76 19.01 -11.30
CA GLU A 97 8.30 18.57 -12.63
C GLU A 97 6.95 19.17 -12.98
N PHE A 98 6.09 19.40 -11.98
CA PHE A 98 4.78 20.02 -12.17
C PHE A 98 4.85 21.54 -12.43
N GLU A 99 5.79 22.25 -11.79
CA GLU A 99 5.92 23.72 -11.88
C GLU A 99 6.73 24.22 -13.08
N LYS A 100 7.14 23.32 -13.99
CA LYS A 100 7.85 23.67 -15.24
C LYS A 100 6.89 24.01 -16.36
#